data_AF-A0A1R2C2R9-F1
#
_entry.id   AF-A0A1R2C2R9-F1
#
_cell.length_a   1.000
_cell.length_b   1.000
_cell.length_c   1.000
_cell.angle_alpha   90.00
_cell.angle_beta   90.00
_cell.angle_gamma   90.00
#
_symmetry.space_group_name_H-M   'P 1'
#
loop_
_entity.id
_entity.type
_entity.pdbx_description
1 polymer ?
#
loop_
_entity_poly.entity_id
_entity_poly.type
_entity_poly.pdbx_seq_one_letter_code
_entity_poly.pdbx_strand_id
1 'polypeptide(L)'
;MDSDKRKTKLWKCEEDQILRNLVKQYGSKRWTMISNELNKAFGIKRTPKQCRDRWFNNLCQHGKAAPFTDSDITIIIEYLNKYGNQWSKIAKHLPGQTENSIKNYMYATVRRNLRKFNRNKLETEKIVFNSFTILNNPEIRKILTANKRVKKAEFDKMFLSSEALKIANYGAIRKEEVIENNIKFEEASELYECFLVNEENFVWKTEPENLSSDIVSYSSLENEYLGKLPDYSPMVDFEYH
;
A
#
# COMPACT_ATOMS: atom_id res chain seq x y z
N MET A 1 18.56 -25.49 -2.64
CA MET A 1 19.05 -24.47 -1.70
C MET A 1 17.86 -23.65 -1.25
N ASP A 2 17.56 -23.75 0.04
CA ASP A 2 16.28 -23.36 0.63
C ASP A 2 16.09 -21.84 0.61
N SER A 3 15.02 -21.38 -0.03
CA SER A 3 14.68 -19.97 -0.11
C SER A 3 13.95 -19.56 1.17
N ASP A 4 14.72 -19.40 2.25
CA ASP A 4 14.23 -18.91 3.53
C ASP A 4 13.61 -17.51 3.31
N LYS A 5 12.28 -17.48 3.22
CA LYS A 5 11.48 -16.27 3.16
C LYS A 5 11.80 -15.46 4.42
N ARG A 6 12.71 -14.48 4.29
CA ARG A 6 13.25 -13.68 5.39
C ARG A 6 12.12 -13.17 6.30
N LYS A 7 11.90 -13.87 7.41
CA LYS A 7 11.00 -13.39 8.47
C LYS A 7 11.53 -12.03 8.93
N THR A 8 10.69 -11.00 8.88
CA THR A 8 11.00 -9.66 9.36
C THR A 8 11.27 -9.72 10.87
N LYS A 9 12.55 -9.72 11.25
CA LYS A 9 12.95 -9.69 12.66
C LYS A 9 12.51 -8.37 13.29
N LEU A 10 11.66 -8.45 14.31
CA LEU A 10 11.22 -7.31 15.12
C LEU A 10 12.44 -6.64 15.78
N TRP A 11 12.43 -5.31 15.89
CA TRP A 11 13.48 -4.55 16.60
C TRP A 11 13.24 -4.63 18.10
N LYS A 12 14.26 -5.05 18.86
CA LYS A 12 14.22 -5.04 20.32
C LYS A 12 14.61 -3.68 20.90
N CYS A 13 14.22 -3.42 22.14
CA CYS A 13 14.51 -2.16 22.82
C CYS A 13 16.02 -1.95 23.01
N GLU A 14 16.75 -3.03 23.28
CA GLU A 14 18.21 -3.00 23.43
C GLU A 14 18.90 -2.67 22.09
N GLU A 15 18.40 -3.24 20.97
CA GLU A 15 18.89 -2.91 19.63
C GLU A 15 18.69 -1.42 19.32
N ASP A 16 17.52 -0.87 19.66
CA ASP A 16 17.23 0.55 19.46
C ASP A 16 18.16 1.44 20.30
N GLN A 17 18.45 1.04 21.54
CA GLN A 17 19.35 1.82 22.41
C GLN A 17 20.79 1.83 21.87
N ILE A 18 21.30 0.68 21.42
CA ILE A 18 22.61 0.59 20.78
C ILE A 18 22.63 1.43 19.49
N LEU A 19 21.59 1.32 18.67
CA LEU A 19 21.47 2.09 17.43
C LEU A 19 21.46 3.61 17.70
N ARG A 20 20.76 4.07 18.75
CA ARG A 20 20.80 5.49 19.18
C ARG A 20 22.21 5.94 19.57
N ASN A 21 22.92 5.13 20.35
CA ASN A 21 24.28 5.43 20.78
C ASN A 21 25.25 5.49 19.59
N LEU A 22 25.17 4.51 18.68
CA LEU A 22 26.00 4.47 17.48
C LEU A 22 25.72 5.65 16.54
N VAL A 23 24.46 6.06 16.36
CA VAL A 23 24.14 7.24 15.56
C VAL A 23 24.63 8.53 16.24
N LYS A 24 24.57 8.62 17.58
CA LYS A 24 25.13 9.75 18.33
C LYS A 24 26.66 9.85 18.16
N GLN A 25 27.35 8.71 18.12
CA GLN A 25 28.81 8.63 17.96
C GLN A 25 29.27 8.87 16.52
N TYR A 26 28.63 8.22 15.54
CA TYR A 26 29.09 8.20 14.15
C TYR A 26 28.28 9.13 13.22
N GLY A 27 27.17 9.71 13.68
CA GLY A 27 26.26 10.51 12.87
C GLY A 27 25.40 9.68 11.90
N SER A 28 24.31 10.26 11.40
CA SER A 28 23.27 9.57 10.60
C SER A 28 23.62 9.39 9.10
N LYS A 29 24.91 9.30 8.76
CA LYS A 29 25.39 9.12 7.37
C LYS A 29 26.17 7.81 7.17
N ARG A 30 26.81 7.27 8.22
CA ARG A 30 27.72 6.12 8.13
C ARG A 30 27.02 4.79 8.45
N TRP A 31 25.94 4.47 7.73
CA TRP A 31 25.09 3.31 8.03
C TRP A 31 25.79 1.96 7.91
N THR A 32 26.77 1.81 7.01
CA THR A 32 27.56 0.58 6.89
C THR A 32 28.35 0.30 8.17
N MET A 33 29.01 1.33 8.71
CA MET A 33 29.76 1.24 9.96
C MET A 33 28.81 0.98 11.15
N ILE A 34 27.72 1.74 11.25
CA ILE A 34 26.71 1.58 12.31
C ILE A 34 26.15 0.16 12.32
N SER A 35 25.83 -0.39 11.14
CA SER A 35 25.31 -1.74 11.01
C SER A 35 26.31 -2.80 11.49
N ASN A 36 27.59 -2.63 11.14
CA ASN A 36 28.64 -3.57 11.56
C ASN A 36 28.84 -3.54 13.08
N GLU A 37 28.89 -2.36 13.68
CA GLU A 37 29.05 -2.20 15.12
C GLU A 37 27.82 -2.68 15.90
N LEU A 38 26.60 -2.42 15.41
CA LEU A 38 25.37 -2.95 16.00
C LEU A 38 25.36 -4.49 15.98
N ASN A 39 25.75 -5.09 14.86
CA ASN A 39 25.80 -6.53 14.71
C ASN A 39 26.84 -7.18 15.63
N LYS A 40 28.00 -6.55 15.82
CA LYS A 40 29.02 -6.99 16.78
C LYS A 40 28.54 -6.87 18.22
N ALA A 41 27.95 -5.73 18.58
CA ALA A 41 27.54 -5.45 19.95
C ALA A 41 26.36 -6.32 20.42
N PHE A 42 25.42 -6.63 19.53
CA PHE A 42 24.19 -7.35 19.89
C PHE A 42 24.17 -8.82 19.39
N GLY A 43 25.11 -9.21 18.54
CA GLY A 43 25.14 -10.57 17.95
C GLY A 43 24.03 -10.85 16.94
N ILE A 44 23.46 -9.81 16.30
CA ILE A 44 22.39 -9.94 15.30
C ILE A 44 22.90 -9.59 13.90
N LYS A 45 22.15 -10.00 12.86
CA LYS A 45 22.34 -9.53 11.49
C LYS A 45 21.28 -8.50 11.13
N ARG A 46 21.62 -7.22 11.24
CA ARG A 46 20.91 -6.09 10.62
C ARG A 46 21.72 -5.57 9.44
N THR A 47 21.04 -5.09 8.40
CA THR A 47 21.68 -4.44 7.25
C THR A 47 21.75 -2.92 7.44
N PRO A 48 22.64 -2.21 6.71
CA PRO A 48 22.74 -0.75 6.77
C PRO A 48 21.41 -0.07 6.46
N LYS A 49 20.67 -0.59 5.47
CA LYS A 49 19.33 -0.11 5.12
C LYS A 49 18.34 -0.27 6.28
N GLN A 50 18.32 -1.43 6.94
CA GLN A 50 17.44 -1.64 8.09
C GLN A 50 17.74 -0.68 9.23
N CYS A 51 19.02 -0.45 9.53
CA CYS A 51 19.42 0.50 10.57
C CYS A 51 19.00 1.93 10.22
N ARG A 52 19.24 2.36 8.98
CA ARG A 52 18.81 3.66 8.45
C ARG A 52 17.29 3.83 8.57
N ASP A 53 16.53 2.87 8.07
CA ASP A 53 15.08 2.93 8.02
C ASP A 53 14.49 2.90 9.44
N ARG A 54 15.07 2.12 10.36
CA ARG A 54 14.67 2.14 11.78
C ARG A 54 14.90 3.51 12.39
N TRP A 55 16.07 4.09 12.15
CA TRP A 55 16.42 5.42 12.65
C TRP A 55 15.44 6.48 12.17
N PHE A 56 15.29 6.66 10.85
CA PHE A 56 14.48 7.75 10.30
C PHE A 56 12.97 7.57 10.49
N ASN A 57 12.47 6.33 10.52
CA ASN A 57 11.03 6.10 10.67
C ASN A 57 10.57 6.04 12.14
N ASN A 58 11.47 5.77 13.09
CA ASN A 58 11.06 5.49 14.47
C ASN A 58 11.90 6.21 15.54
N LEU A 59 13.23 6.31 15.38
CA LEU A 59 14.11 6.71 16.48
C LEU A 59 14.53 8.18 16.44
N CYS A 60 14.64 8.79 15.25
CA CYS A 60 15.13 10.16 15.09
C CYS A 60 14.10 11.24 15.44
N GLN A 61 12.82 10.90 15.36
CA GLN A 61 11.74 11.77 15.81
C GLN A 61 11.85 11.91 17.33
N HIS A 62 12.14 13.12 17.81
CA HIS A 62 12.22 13.45 19.23
C HIS A 62 10.79 13.46 19.82
N GLY A 63 10.21 12.28 20.01
CA GLY A 63 8.87 12.14 20.56
C GLY A 63 8.22 10.81 20.19
N LYS A 64 7.27 10.36 21.01
CA LYS A 64 6.33 9.30 20.63
C LYS A 64 5.60 9.77 19.37
N ALA A 65 5.38 8.89 18.41
CA ALA A 65 4.53 9.21 17.25
C ALA A 65 3.18 9.70 17.78
N ALA A 66 2.85 10.97 17.56
CA ALA A 66 1.57 11.51 17.98
C ALA A 66 0.46 10.79 17.18
N PRO A 67 -0.67 10.44 17.81
CA PRO A 67 -1.84 9.97 17.08
C PRO A 67 -2.26 11.01 16.02
N PHE A 68 -2.70 10.56 14.85
CA PHE A 68 -3.26 11.45 13.85
C PHE A 68 -4.52 12.14 14.40
N THR A 69 -4.52 13.46 14.38
CA THR A 69 -5.68 14.28 14.74
C THR A 69 -6.65 14.40 13.57
N ASP A 70 -7.89 14.82 13.82
CA ASP A 70 -8.86 15.05 12.73
C ASP A 70 -8.36 16.12 11.74
N SER A 71 -7.58 17.10 12.22
CA SER A 71 -6.89 18.09 11.37
C SER A 71 -5.84 17.42 10.48
N ASP A 72 -4.98 16.57 11.04
CA ASP A 72 -3.97 15.84 10.25
C ASP A 72 -4.64 14.99 9.17
N ILE A 73 -5.73 14.31 9.52
CA ILE A 73 -6.48 13.45 8.59
C ILE A 73 -7.04 14.27 7.43
N THR A 74 -7.55 15.47 7.72
CA THR A 74 -8.09 16.39 6.71
C THR A 74 -6.99 16.82 5.73
N ILE A 75 -5.84 17.24 6.26
CA ILE A 75 -4.64 17.59 5.49
C ILE A 75 -4.19 16.41 4.61
N ILE A 76 -4.13 15.20 5.16
CA ILE A 76 -3.74 14.00 4.40
C ILE A 76 -4.69 13.78 3.23
N ILE A 77 -6.00 13.82 3.46
CA ILE A 77 -6.99 13.57 2.41
C ILE A 77 -6.92 14.64 1.32
N GLU A 78 -6.78 15.91 1.70
CA GLU A 78 -6.65 17.03 0.77
C GLU A 78 -5.41 16.87 -0.13
N TYR A 79 -4.24 16.65 0.47
CA TYR A 79 -3.01 16.51 -0.30
C TYR A 79 -2.92 15.19 -1.06
N LEU A 80 -3.60 14.13 -0.60
CA LEU A 80 -3.74 12.90 -1.38
C LEU A 80 -4.55 13.15 -2.65
N ASN A 81 -5.61 13.97 -2.59
CA ASN A 81 -6.36 14.37 -3.78
C ASN A 81 -5.53 15.24 -4.72
N LYS A 82 -4.66 16.08 -4.16
CA LYS A 82 -3.84 17.03 -4.95
C LYS A 82 -2.61 16.38 -5.58
N TYR A 83 -1.90 15.51 -4.86
CA TYR A 83 -0.59 14.98 -5.26
C TYR A 83 -0.58 13.46 -5.44
N GLY A 84 -1.66 12.75 -5.13
CA GLY A 84 -1.67 11.29 -5.10
C GLY A 84 -0.71 10.73 -4.05
N ASN A 85 -0.13 9.56 -4.32
CA ASN A 85 0.69 8.78 -3.38
C ASN A 85 2.08 9.36 -3.08
N GLN A 86 2.26 10.67 -3.19
CA GLN A 86 3.52 11.35 -2.95
C GLN A 86 3.71 11.62 -1.45
N TRP A 87 3.84 10.56 -0.66
CA TRP A 87 3.89 10.59 0.81
C TRP A 87 4.95 11.56 1.36
N SER A 88 6.11 11.66 0.72
CA SER A 88 7.18 12.58 1.10
C SER A 88 6.78 14.05 0.94
N LYS A 89 5.93 14.39 -0.04
CA LYS A 89 5.36 15.74 -0.19
C LYS A 89 4.31 16.01 0.88
N ILE A 90 3.43 15.05 1.14
CA ILE A 90 2.39 15.16 2.18
C ILE A 90 3.03 15.34 3.57
N ALA A 91 4.10 14.60 3.87
CA ALA A 91 4.81 14.68 5.15
C ALA A 91 5.37 16.08 5.46
N LYS A 92 5.67 16.90 4.45
CA LYS A 92 6.13 18.28 4.65
C LYS A 92 5.08 19.18 5.29
N HIS A 93 3.80 18.81 5.19
CA HIS A 93 2.67 19.56 5.74
C HIS A 93 2.21 19.04 7.11
N LEU A 94 2.83 17.99 7.64
CA LEU A 94 2.44 17.32 8.88
C LEU A 94 3.65 17.23 9.82
N PRO A 95 3.94 18.30 10.59
CA PRO A 95 5.08 18.31 11.49
C PRO A 95 4.96 17.17 12.51
N GLY A 96 6.04 16.40 12.66
CA GLY A 96 6.07 15.25 13.56
C GLY A 96 5.51 13.95 12.98
N GLN A 97 5.02 13.94 11.74
CA GLN A 97 4.64 12.72 11.03
C GLN A 97 5.65 12.37 9.93
N THR A 98 6.01 11.09 9.83
CA THR A 98 6.87 10.60 8.74
C THR A 98 6.02 10.18 7.54
N GLU A 99 6.62 10.19 6.34
CA GLU A 99 5.99 9.63 5.13
C GLU A 99 5.48 8.19 5.34
N ASN A 100 6.21 7.40 6.14
CA ASN A 100 5.85 6.02 6.42
C ASN A 100 4.67 5.94 7.38
N SER A 101 4.60 6.81 8.39
CA SER A 101 3.45 6.92 9.30
C SER A 101 2.17 7.27 8.52
N ILE A 102 2.24 8.24 7.61
CA ILE A 102 1.10 8.69 6.80
C ILE A 102 0.63 7.57 5.86
N LYS A 103 1.57 6.96 5.12
CA LYS A 103 1.29 5.80 4.26
C LYS A 103 0.61 4.68 5.05
N ASN A 104 1.16 4.31 6.20
CA ASN A 104 0.60 3.26 7.05
C ASN A 104 -0.81 3.59 7.54
N TYR A 105 -1.03 4.83 7.99
CA TYR A 105 -2.35 5.30 8.39
C TYR A 105 -3.38 5.17 7.27
N MET A 106 -3.02 5.61 6.06
CA MET A 106 -3.91 5.55 4.90
C MET A 106 -4.23 4.12 4.49
N TYR A 107 -3.22 3.25 4.37
CA TYR A 107 -3.46 1.83 4.07
C TYR A 107 -4.29 1.13 5.16
N ALA A 108 -4.05 1.42 6.43
CA ALA A 108 -4.83 0.85 7.53
C ALA A 108 -6.30 1.34 7.49
N THR A 109 -6.51 2.62 7.23
CA THR A 109 -7.83 3.24 7.10
C THR A 109 -8.60 2.65 5.93
N VAL A 110 -7.99 2.59 4.75
CA VAL A 110 -8.60 2.00 3.55
C VAL A 110 -8.95 0.54 3.79
N ARG A 111 -8.03 -0.29 4.28
CA ARG A 111 -8.32 -1.72 4.54
C ARG A 111 -9.44 -1.91 5.55
N ARG A 112 -9.48 -1.11 6.61
CA ARG A 112 -10.55 -1.13 7.61
C ARG A 112 -11.91 -0.83 6.99
N ASN A 113 -11.98 0.22 6.17
CA ASN A 113 -13.23 0.65 5.54
C ASN A 113 -13.66 -0.30 4.41
N LEU A 114 -12.71 -0.82 3.64
CA LEU A 114 -12.95 -1.84 2.61
C LEU A 114 -13.59 -3.09 3.22
N ARG A 115 -13.06 -3.59 4.33
CA ARG A 115 -13.64 -4.74 5.06
C ARG A 115 -15.03 -4.44 5.60
N LYS A 116 -15.28 -3.21 6.07
CA LYS A 116 -16.61 -2.81 6.56
C LYS A 116 -17.62 -2.77 5.41
N PHE A 117 -17.24 -2.15 4.29
CA PHE A 117 -18.10 -2.00 3.12
C PHE A 117 -18.39 -3.33 2.44
N ASN A 118 -17.36 -4.14 2.13
CA ASN A 118 -17.51 -5.38 1.36
C ASN A 118 -18.21 -6.53 2.12
N ARG A 119 -18.41 -6.43 3.44
CA ARG A 119 -18.83 -7.58 4.28
C ARG A 119 -20.23 -8.12 3.94
N ASN A 120 -21.16 -7.24 3.58
CA ASN A 120 -22.57 -7.58 3.32
C ASN A 120 -22.97 -7.28 1.87
N LYS A 121 -22.00 -7.06 0.97
CA LYS A 121 -22.23 -6.69 -0.42
C LYS A 121 -22.10 -7.91 -1.32
N LEU A 122 -22.87 -7.94 -2.40
CA LEU A 122 -22.69 -8.93 -3.46
C LEU A 122 -21.31 -8.76 -4.10
N GLU A 123 -20.76 -9.82 -4.71
CA GLU A 123 -19.42 -9.74 -5.31
C GLU A 123 -19.30 -8.63 -6.35
N THR A 124 -20.37 -8.40 -7.13
CA THR A 124 -20.48 -7.34 -8.14
C THR A 124 -20.50 -5.92 -7.55
N GLU A 125 -20.82 -5.78 -6.26
CA GLU A 125 -20.90 -4.50 -5.55
C GLU A 125 -19.67 -4.24 -4.67
N LYS A 126 -18.77 -5.21 -4.55
CA LYS A 126 -17.55 -5.06 -3.74
C LYS A 126 -16.56 -4.17 -4.46
N ILE A 127 -15.80 -3.45 -3.64
CA ILE A 127 -14.65 -2.66 -4.10
C ILE A 127 -13.42 -3.56 -4.03
N VAL A 128 -12.65 -3.62 -5.11
CA VAL A 128 -11.31 -4.23 -5.11
C VAL A 128 -10.25 -3.13 -5.01
N PHE A 129 -9.57 -3.03 -3.87
CA PHE A 129 -8.50 -2.04 -3.72
C PHE A 129 -7.21 -2.51 -4.40
N ASN A 130 -6.89 -1.90 -5.55
CA ASN A 130 -5.66 -2.15 -6.31
C ASN A 130 -4.59 -1.06 -6.10
N SER A 131 -5.02 0.20 -6.01
CA SER A 131 -4.19 1.39 -5.91
C SER A 131 -5.02 2.54 -5.32
N PHE A 132 -4.35 3.53 -4.74
CA PHE A 132 -5.02 4.75 -4.27
C PHE A 132 -5.56 5.63 -5.40
N THR A 133 -5.26 5.35 -6.67
CA THR A 133 -5.85 6.07 -7.82
C THR A 133 -7.37 5.99 -7.83
N ILE A 134 -7.97 4.90 -7.31
CA ILE A 134 -9.43 4.78 -7.20
C ILE A 134 -10.04 5.82 -6.24
N LEU A 135 -9.24 6.42 -5.35
CA LEU A 135 -9.69 7.51 -4.48
C LEU A 135 -9.86 8.84 -5.23
N ASN A 136 -9.50 8.92 -6.50
CA ASN A 136 -9.84 10.08 -7.33
C ASN A 136 -11.36 10.19 -7.51
N ASN A 137 -12.08 9.06 -7.53
CA ASN A 137 -13.53 9.05 -7.53
C ASN A 137 -14.06 9.46 -6.14
N PRO A 138 -14.93 10.50 -6.06
CA PRO A 138 -15.40 11.04 -4.79
C PRO A 138 -16.27 10.07 -3.99
N GLU A 139 -17.03 9.19 -4.64
CA GLU A 139 -17.85 8.18 -3.94
C GLU A 139 -16.97 7.14 -3.26
N ILE A 140 -16.01 6.58 -3.99
CA ILE A 140 -15.05 5.61 -3.46
C ILE A 140 -14.23 6.25 -2.34
N ARG A 141 -13.77 7.48 -2.54
CA ARG A 141 -13.03 8.24 -1.53
C ARG A 141 -13.82 8.38 -0.24
N LYS A 142 -15.08 8.84 -0.32
CA LYS A 142 -15.95 9.03 0.85
C LYS A 142 -16.09 7.75 1.67
N ILE A 143 -16.17 6.59 1.02
CA ILE A 143 -16.28 5.28 1.68
C ILE A 143 -14.92 4.88 2.29
N LEU A 144 -13.85 4.90 1.50
CA LEU A 144 -12.55 4.33 1.89
C LEU A 144 -11.76 5.21 2.84
N THR A 145 -12.01 6.52 2.90
CA THR A 145 -11.39 7.45 3.87
C THR A 145 -12.31 7.81 5.04
N ALA A 146 -13.47 7.15 5.18
CA ALA A 146 -14.40 7.39 6.27
C ALA A 146 -13.75 7.27 7.67
N ASN A 147 -14.12 8.18 8.56
CA ASN A 147 -13.63 8.25 9.93
C ASN A 147 -13.85 6.92 10.68
N LYS A 148 -12.95 6.56 11.59
CA LYS A 148 -13.03 5.33 12.40
C LYS A 148 -14.35 5.19 13.16
N ARG A 149 -14.94 6.32 13.58
CA ARG A 149 -16.20 6.38 14.35
C ARG A 149 -17.44 5.99 13.54
N VAL A 150 -17.38 5.98 12.21
CA VAL A 150 -18.52 5.59 11.37
C VAL A 150 -18.87 4.12 11.61
N LYS A 151 -20.11 3.89 12.07
CA LYS A 151 -20.65 2.58 12.40
C LYS A 151 -20.92 1.77 11.13
N LYS A 152 -20.89 0.43 11.26
CA LYS A 152 -21.15 -0.48 10.13
C LYS A 152 -22.50 -0.21 9.46
N ALA A 153 -23.55 0.04 10.23
CA ALA A 153 -24.89 0.31 9.70
C ALA A 153 -24.93 1.50 8.72
N GLU A 154 -24.02 2.46 8.85
CA GLU A 154 -23.90 3.56 7.88
C GLU A 154 -23.24 3.10 6.57
N PHE A 155 -22.28 2.17 6.62
CA PHE A 155 -21.69 1.57 5.42
C PHE A 155 -22.69 0.68 4.67
N ASP A 156 -23.56 -0.03 5.38
CA ASP A 156 -24.58 -0.88 4.76
C ASP A 156 -25.55 -0.05 3.89
N LYS A 157 -25.80 1.21 4.28
CA LYS A 157 -26.62 2.19 3.54
C LYS A 157 -25.88 2.86 2.37
N MET A 158 -24.56 2.71 2.27
CA MET A 158 -23.78 3.31 1.19
C MET A 158 -23.83 2.39 -0.04
N PHE A 159 -23.96 3.02 -1.21
CA PHE A 159 -23.90 2.36 -2.51
C PHE A 159 -23.00 3.17 -3.43
N LEU A 160 -22.36 2.47 -4.36
CA LEU A 160 -21.57 3.08 -5.43
C LEU A 160 -22.40 3.09 -6.70
N SER A 161 -22.24 4.15 -7.50
CA SER A 161 -22.74 4.17 -8.87
C SER A 161 -22.07 3.09 -9.72
N SER A 162 -22.74 2.67 -10.80
CA SER A 162 -22.18 1.68 -11.73
C SER A 162 -20.86 2.12 -12.35
N GLU A 163 -20.65 3.43 -12.53
CA GLU A 163 -19.40 4.01 -12.99
C GLU A 163 -18.29 3.88 -11.94
N ALA A 164 -18.59 4.21 -10.68
CA ALA A 164 -17.64 4.07 -9.58
C ALA A 164 -17.24 2.60 -9.34
N LEU A 165 -18.17 1.65 -9.48
CA LEU A 165 -17.86 0.21 -9.38
C LEU A 165 -16.92 -0.25 -10.49
N LYS A 166 -17.11 0.20 -11.74
CA LYS A 166 -16.19 -0.09 -12.85
C LYS A 166 -14.79 0.42 -12.55
N ILE A 167 -14.66 1.65 -12.03
CA ILE A 167 -13.37 2.23 -11.66
C ILE A 167 -12.70 1.44 -10.53
N ALA A 168 -13.47 1.12 -9.49
CA ALA A 168 -12.99 0.32 -8.35
C ALA A 168 -12.45 -1.05 -8.80
N ASN A 169 -13.17 -1.69 -9.73
CA ASN A 169 -12.89 -3.05 -10.14
C ASN A 169 -12.07 -3.14 -11.44
N TYR A 170 -11.69 -2.02 -12.06
CA TYR A 170 -11.01 -2.00 -13.36
C TYR A 170 -9.74 -2.88 -13.40
N GLY A 171 -8.93 -2.85 -12.35
CA GLY A 171 -7.73 -3.70 -12.24
C GLY A 171 -8.00 -5.17 -11.88
N ALA A 172 -9.21 -5.50 -11.40
CA ALA A 172 -9.68 -6.88 -11.23
C ALA A 172 -10.24 -7.40 -12.56
N ILE A 173 -11.07 -6.59 -13.24
CA ILE A 173 -11.60 -6.85 -14.58
C ILE A 173 -10.48 -7.13 -15.56
N ARG A 174 -9.42 -6.29 -15.61
CA ARG A 174 -8.27 -6.56 -16.48
C ARG A 174 -7.50 -7.82 -16.11
N LYS A 175 -7.45 -8.21 -14.82
CA LYS A 175 -6.79 -9.46 -14.43
C LYS A 175 -7.61 -10.67 -14.83
N GLU A 176 -8.93 -10.61 -14.66
CA GLU A 176 -9.86 -11.61 -15.13
C GLU A 176 -9.81 -11.70 -16.66
N GLU A 177 -9.82 -10.58 -17.39
CA GLU A 177 -9.61 -10.53 -18.85
C GLU A 177 -8.23 -11.05 -19.26
N VAL A 178 -7.15 -10.75 -18.53
CA VAL A 178 -5.79 -11.26 -18.84
C VAL A 178 -5.67 -12.76 -18.53
N ILE A 179 -6.34 -13.25 -17.48
CA ILE A 179 -6.44 -14.67 -17.13
C ILE A 179 -7.30 -15.40 -18.18
N GLU A 180 -8.41 -14.80 -18.61
CA GLU A 180 -9.30 -15.32 -19.67
C GLU A 180 -8.61 -15.32 -21.04
N ASN A 181 -7.72 -14.36 -21.32
CA ASN A 181 -7.06 -14.21 -22.62
C ASN A 181 -5.63 -14.78 -22.71
N ASN A 182 -5.09 -15.39 -21.65
CA ASN A 182 -3.78 -16.09 -21.60
C ASN A 182 -2.65 -15.40 -22.41
N ILE A 183 -2.51 -14.08 -22.29
CA ILE A 183 -1.54 -13.29 -23.06
C ILE A 183 -0.15 -13.35 -22.39
N LYS A 184 0.86 -13.77 -23.15
CA LYS A 184 2.26 -13.88 -22.70
C LYS A 184 2.75 -12.56 -22.09
N PHE A 185 3.32 -12.68 -20.89
CA PHE A 185 3.67 -11.64 -19.93
C PHE A 185 4.77 -10.64 -20.38
N GLU A 186 5.17 -10.63 -21.66
CA GLU A 186 6.24 -9.77 -22.16
C GLU A 186 5.73 -8.48 -22.85
N GLU A 187 4.49 -8.44 -23.33
CA GLU A 187 3.94 -7.26 -24.04
C GLU A 187 3.18 -6.28 -23.11
N ALA A 188 2.75 -6.73 -21.92
CA ALA A 188 2.00 -5.88 -20.98
C ALA A 188 2.86 -4.81 -20.29
N SER A 189 4.19 -4.91 -20.38
CA SER A 189 5.13 -3.96 -19.77
C SER A 189 5.24 -2.65 -20.57
N GLU A 190 5.03 -2.67 -21.90
CA GLU A 190 5.16 -1.47 -22.74
C GLU A 190 3.94 -0.53 -22.61
N LEU A 191 2.77 -1.06 -22.28
CA LEU A 191 1.56 -0.25 -22.02
C LEU A 191 1.56 0.47 -20.66
N TYR A 192 2.57 0.25 -19.81
CA TYR A 192 2.73 0.98 -18.55
C TYR A 192 3.52 2.29 -18.71
N GLU A 193 4.29 2.46 -19.80
CA GLU A 193 4.96 3.74 -20.08
C GLU A 193 4.09 4.70 -20.90
N CYS A 194 3.14 4.22 -21.71
CA CYS A 194 2.34 5.08 -22.59
C CYS A 194 1.19 5.86 -21.91
N PHE A 195 0.97 5.74 -20.60
CA PHE A 195 -0.04 6.55 -19.87
C PHE A 195 0.56 7.50 -18.83
N LEU A 196 1.90 7.66 -18.81
CA LEU A 196 2.59 8.59 -17.92
C LEU A 196 3.22 9.81 -18.62
N VAL A 197 3.04 9.99 -19.92
CA VAL A 197 3.47 11.23 -20.60
C VAL A 197 2.39 11.66 -21.59
N ASN A 198 1.72 12.76 -21.27
CA ASN A 198 1.40 13.84 -22.21
C ASN A 198 0.76 15.00 -21.45
N GLU A 199 1.61 15.81 -20.81
CA GLU A 199 1.48 17.25 -21.00
C GLU A 199 2.15 17.57 -22.34
N GLU A 200 1.32 17.93 -23.32
CA GLU A 200 1.61 18.74 -24.51
C GLU A 200 2.49 18.16 -25.66
N ASN A 201 1.82 17.97 -26.82
CA ASN A 201 2.32 17.97 -28.21
C ASN A 201 3.04 16.72 -28.76
N PHE A 202 2.34 15.89 -29.55
CA PHE A 202 2.76 15.57 -30.94
C PHE A 202 1.68 14.86 -31.78
N VAL A 203 1.55 15.27 -33.05
CA VAL A 203 0.70 14.73 -34.14
C VAL A 203 1.66 14.07 -35.16
N TRP A 204 1.39 12.92 -35.79
CA TRP A 204 0.75 12.77 -37.12
C TRP A 204 0.32 11.30 -37.44
N LYS A 205 -0.71 11.22 -38.30
CA LYS A 205 -1.46 10.08 -38.88
C LYS A 205 -0.55 9.08 -39.66
N THR A 206 -0.89 7.83 -40.01
CA THR A 206 -2.08 7.21 -40.67
C THR A 206 -2.09 5.67 -40.57
N GLU A 207 -3.24 5.08 -40.22
CA GLU A 207 -3.96 3.87 -40.75
C GLU A 207 -3.30 2.59 -41.34
N PRO A 208 -4.03 1.43 -41.38
CA PRO A 208 -3.60 0.14 -40.80
C PRO A 208 -3.65 -1.07 -41.77
N GLU A 209 -3.02 -2.20 -41.45
CA GLU A 209 -3.33 -3.48 -42.13
C GLU A 209 -3.23 -4.73 -41.21
N ASN A 210 -4.39 -5.34 -40.97
CA ASN A 210 -4.75 -6.77 -41.09
C ASN A 210 -3.84 -7.90 -40.55
N LEU A 211 -4.40 -8.74 -39.64
CA LEU A 211 -4.71 -10.19 -39.77
C LEU A 211 -5.15 -10.72 -38.37
N SER A 212 -6.37 -11.23 -38.12
CA SER A 212 -6.97 -12.53 -38.55
C SER A 212 -5.98 -13.70 -38.38
N SER A 213 -6.23 -14.84 -37.73
CA SER A 213 -7.43 -15.53 -37.22
C SER A 213 -6.96 -16.74 -36.35
N ASP A 214 -7.94 -17.40 -35.71
CA ASP A 214 -7.96 -18.84 -35.37
C ASP A 214 -7.51 -19.33 -33.96
N ILE A 215 -8.53 -19.33 -33.08
CA ILE A 215 -9.06 -20.42 -32.24
C ILE A 215 -8.33 -21.78 -32.32
N VAL A 216 -7.92 -22.36 -31.18
CA VAL A 216 -8.19 -23.77 -30.81
C VAL A 216 -8.30 -23.93 -29.29
N SER A 217 -9.32 -24.68 -28.86
CA SER A 217 -9.70 -25.03 -27.48
C SER A 217 -8.72 -25.97 -26.77
N TYR A 218 -8.71 -26.00 -25.43
CA TYR A 218 -8.88 -27.25 -24.67
C TYR A 218 -9.29 -26.99 -23.21
N SER A 219 -10.37 -27.65 -22.82
CA SER A 219 -10.94 -27.73 -21.48
C SER A 219 -10.22 -28.75 -20.60
N SER A 220 -10.40 -28.57 -19.28
CA SER A 220 -10.30 -29.56 -18.19
C SER A 220 -8.93 -29.72 -17.53
N LEU A 221 -8.81 -29.16 -16.31
CA LEU A 221 -8.43 -29.89 -15.10
C LEU A 221 -8.62 -28.99 -13.85
N GLU A 222 -9.67 -29.34 -13.10
CA GLU A 222 -9.81 -29.42 -11.64
C GLU A 222 -9.45 -28.25 -10.70
N ASN A 223 -10.49 -27.91 -9.94
CA ASN A 223 -10.48 -27.27 -8.62
C ASN A 223 -9.48 -27.92 -7.65
N GLU A 224 -8.51 -27.17 -7.13
CA GLU A 224 -7.98 -27.42 -5.77
C GLU A 224 -7.15 -26.24 -5.23
N TYR A 225 -7.75 -25.13 -4.78
CA TYR A 225 -7.07 -24.21 -3.85
C TYR A 225 -8.05 -23.42 -2.97
N LEU A 226 -8.78 -24.14 -2.12
CA LEU A 226 -9.29 -23.61 -0.85
C LEU A 226 -8.14 -23.59 0.17
N GLY A 227 -7.23 -22.61 0.01
CA GLY A 227 -6.08 -22.39 0.89
C GLY A 227 -6.41 -21.42 2.03
N LYS A 228 -6.55 -21.98 3.23
CA LYS A 228 -6.74 -21.31 4.53
C LYS A 228 -5.99 -19.97 4.66
N LEU A 229 -6.75 -18.89 4.85
CA LEU A 229 -6.22 -17.63 5.38
C LEU A 229 -5.68 -17.87 6.80
N PRO A 230 -4.46 -17.43 7.16
CA PRO A 230 -3.97 -17.54 8.52
C PRO A 230 -4.80 -16.68 9.48
N ASP A 231 -5.15 -17.27 10.62
CA ASP A 231 -5.91 -16.63 11.71
C ASP A 231 -5.25 -15.31 12.14
N TYR A 232 -6.02 -14.24 12.03
CA TYR A 232 -5.65 -12.93 12.56
C TYR A 232 -5.95 -12.91 14.06
N SER A 233 -4.91 -13.08 14.88
CA SER A 233 -4.99 -12.81 16.32
C SER A 233 -4.87 -11.29 16.55
N PRO A 234 -5.89 -10.62 17.11
CA PRO A 234 -5.85 -9.19 17.36
C PRO A 234 -4.78 -8.88 18.43
N MET A 235 -3.95 -7.86 18.18
CA MET A 235 -3.09 -7.29 19.22
C MET A 235 -3.99 -6.77 20.35
N VAL A 236 -3.92 -7.48 21.47
CA VAL A 236 -4.57 -7.16 22.74
C VAL A 236 -4.18 -5.76 23.19
N ASP A 237 -5.18 -5.05 23.71
CA ASP A 237 -5.07 -3.78 24.39
C ASP A 237 -4.04 -3.87 25.52
N PHE A 238 -3.00 -3.03 25.49
CA PHE A 238 -2.18 -2.79 26.68
C PHE A 238 -2.82 -1.66 27.48
N GLU A 239 -3.74 -2.05 28.37
CA GLU A 239 -3.99 -1.29 29.59
C GLU A 239 -2.72 -1.33 30.46
N TYR A 240 -2.33 -0.20 31.03
CA TYR A 240 -1.41 -0.16 32.17
C TYR A 240 -2.05 0.66 33.28
N HIS A 241 -2.38 -0.04 34.37
CA HIS A 241 -2.23 0.50 35.72
C HIS A 241 -0.74 0.57 36.08
#